data_AF-A0A3A5QS74-F1
#
_entry.id   AF-A0A3A5QS74-F1
#
_cell.length_a   1.000
_cell.length_b   1.000
_cell.length_c   1.000
_cell.angle_alpha   90.00
_cell.angle_beta   90.00
_cell.angle_gamma   90.00
#
_symmetry.space_group_name_H-M   'P 1'
#
loop_
_entity.id
_entity.type
_entity.pdbx_description
1 polymer ?
#
loop_
_entity_poly.entity_id
_entity_poly.type
_entity_poly.pdbx_seq_one_letter_code
_entity_poly.pdbx_strand_id
1 'polypeptide(L)' 'MASGCQRDFRGIYDSLPERRVVKAPKSAFVDRIAAITMKHPNTVRCWLSGTQKPDALSRAMIEKELGIPASELFPED' A
#
# COMPACT_ATOMS: atom_id res chain seq x y z
N MET A 1 28.84 -13.67 -30.08
CA MET A 1 28.72 -13.36 -28.64
C MET A 1 29.48 -12.07 -28.40
N ALA A 2 28.79 -10.94 -28.28
CA ALA A 2 29.41 -9.64 -28.03
C ALA A 2 29.05 -9.20 -26.61
N SER A 3 30.07 -9.21 -25.75
CA SER A 3 30.04 -8.59 -24.43
C SER A 3 29.89 -7.08 -24.58
N GLY A 4 28.88 -6.51 -23.92
CA GLY A 4 28.61 -5.09 -23.89
C GLY A 4 27.73 -4.74 -22.71
N CYS A 5 28.24 -4.93 -21.49
CA CYS A 5 27.62 -4.36 -20.29
C CYS A 5 27.91 -2.85 -20.27
N GLN A 6 27.36 -2.10 -21.22
CA GLN A 6 27.46 -0.65 -21.19
C GLN A 6 26.28 -0.14 -20.36
N ARG A 7 26.55 0.07 -19.07
CA ARG A 7 25.68 0.83 -18.17
C ARG A 7 25.78 2.31 -18.57
N ASP A 8 25.47 2.66 -19.81
CA ASP A 8 25.34 4.07 -20.19
C ASP A 8 24.10 4.65 -19.48
N PHE A 9 24.10 5.97 -19.31
CA PHE A 9 23.07 6.67 -18.53
C PHE A 9 21.65 6.38 -19.04
N ARG A 10 21.49 6.17 -20.35
CA ARG A 10 20.22 5.83 -20.99
C ARG A 10 19.83 4.38 -20.69
N GLY A 11 20.75 3.44 -20.84
CA GLY A 11 20.53 2.02 -20.52
C GLY A 11 20.20 1.77 -19.04
N ILE A 12 20.79 2.55 -18.11
CA ILE A 12 20.39 2.52 -16.70
C ILE A 12 18.95 3.03 -16.53
N TYR A 13 18.59 4.12 -17.19
CA TYR A 13 17.22 4.69 -17.13
C TYR A 13 16.18 3.74 -17.74
N ASP A 14 16.47 3.13 -18.88
CA ASP A 14 15.56 2.19 -19.56
C ASP A 14 15.46 0.84 -18.82
N SER A 15 16.45 0.50 -17.97
CA SER A 15 16.38 -0.66 -17.06
C SER A 15 15.63 -0.38 -15.77
N LEU A 16 15.28 0.89 -15.47
CA LEU A 16 14.43 1.18 -14.33
C LEU A 16 13.04 0.59 -14.58
N PRO A 17 12.43 -0.07 -13.59
CA PRO A 17 11.09 -0.61 -13.74
C PRO A 17 10.13 0.51 -14.13
N GLU A 18 9.33 0.26 -15.17
CA GLU A 18 8.33 1.21 -15.63
C GLU A 18 7.50 1.73 -14.45
N ARG A 19 7.17 3.02 -14.44
CA ARG A 19 6.42 3.66 -13.35
C ARG A 19 5.10 2.96 -13.04
N ARG A 20 4.54 2.20 -14.00
CA ARG A 20 3.36 1.34 -13.83
C ARG A 20 3.62 0.07 -13.02
N VAL A 21 4.85 -0.44 -13.06
CA VAL A 21 5.31 -1.63 -12.31
C VAL A 21 5.60 -1.25 -10.85
N VAL A 22 6.13 -0.04 -10.62
CA VAL A 22 6.36 0.50 -9.27
C VAL A 22 5.06 1.09 -8.73
N LYS A 23 4.21 0.23 -8.19
CA LYS A 23 3.00 0.67 -7.47
C LYS A 23 3.43 1.60 -6.34
N ALA A 24 2.85 2.81 -6.29
CA ALA A 24 3.21 3.80 -5.28
C ALA A 24 3.07 3.17 -3.87
N PRO A 25 3.99 3.42 -2.93
CA PRO A 25 3.97 2.81 -1.60
C PRO A 25 2.62 2.98 -0.88
N LYS A 26 2.00 4.16 -1.04
CA LYS A 26 0.67 4.46 -0.51
C LYS A 26 -0.44 3.59 -1.12
N SER A 27 -0.37 3.30 -2.42
CA SER A 27 -1.33 2.43 -3.09
C SER A 27 -1.14 0.97 -2.68
N ALA A 28 0.12 0.50 -2.60
CA ALA A 28 0.41 -0.85 -2.11
C ALA A 28 -0.09 -1.08 -0.68
N PHE A 29 0.03 -0.06 0.19
CA PHE A 29 -0.53 -0.10 1.54
C PHE A 29 -2.06 -0.25 1.52
N VAL A 30 -2.76 0.61 0.76
CA VAL A 30 -4.22 0.55 0.65
C VAL A 30 -4.69 -0.82 0.15
N ASP A 31 -4.02 -1.39 -0.84
CA ASP A 31 -4.38 -2.70 -1.38
C ASP A 31 -4.10 -3.85 -0.40
N ARG A 32 -3.00 -3.76 0.36
CA ARG A 32 -2.71 -4.72 1.44
C ARG A 32 -3.82 -4.70 2.49
N ILE A 33 -4.20 -3.52 2.98
CA ILE A 33 -5.27 -3.37 3.97
C ILE A 33 -6.63 -3.81 3.40
N ALA A 34 -6.91 -3.50 2.14
CA ALA A 34 -8.12 -3.95 1.45
C ALA A 34 -8.19 -5.48 1.38
N ALA A 35 -7.08 -6.14 1.05
CA ALA A 35 -7.01 -7.59 0.96
C ALA A 35 -7.23 -8.28 2.31
N ILE A 36 -6.59 -7.82 3.40
CA ILE A 36 -6.76 -8.43 4.74
C ILE A 36 -8.16 -8.20 5.32
N THR A 37 -8.77 -7.04 5.04
CA THR A 37 -10.11 -6.70 5.55
C THR A 37 -11.22 -7.20 4.64
N MET A 38 -10.88 -7.79 3.49
CA MET A 38 -11.80 -8.16 2.41
C MET A 38 -12.73 -7.00 1.99
N LYS A 39 -12.22 -5.77 2.06
CA LYS A 39 -12.95 -4.56 1.65
C LYS A 39 -12.42 -4.04 0.32
N HIS A 40 -13.20 -3.18 -0.32
CA HIS A 40 -12.73 -2.49 -1.51
C HIS A 40 -11.63 -1.45 -1.14
N PRO A 41 -10.58 -1.25 -1.95
CA PRO A 41 -9.55 -0.23 -1.73
C PRO A 41 -10.12 1.18 -1.50
N ASN A 42 -11.27 1.47 -2.12
CA ASN A 42 -11.95 2.75 -1.93
C ASN A 42 -12.47 2.93 -0.49
N THR A 43 -12.93 1.86 0.16
CA THR A 43 -13.37 1.89 1.56
C THR A 43 -12.20 2.24 2.49
N VAL A 44 -11.02 1.64 2.24
CA VAL A 44 -9.80 1.97 2.99
C VAL A 44 -9.40 3.43 2.79
N ARG A 45 -9.54 3.97 1.57
CA ARG A 45 -9.34 5.41 1.31
C ARG A 45 -10.33 6.28 2.09
N CYS A 46 -11.60 5.87 2.20
CA CYS A 46 -12.59 6.57 3.01
C CYS A 46 -12.28 6.55 4.52
N TRP A 47 -11.63 5.49 5.02
CA TRP A 47 -11.13 5.45 6.39
C TRP A 47 -9.97 6.42 6.59
N LEU A 48 -9.02 6.45 5.65
CA LEU A 48 -7.89 7.38 5.67
C LEU A 48 -8.32 8.84 5.56
N SER A 49 -9.43 9.13 4.86
CA SER A 49 -10.01 10.48 4.79
C SER A 49 -10.88 10.85 6.00
N GLY A 50 -11.09 9.92 6.94
CA GLY A 50 -11.97 10.13 8.11
C GLY A 50 -13.47 10.17 7.79
N THR A 51 -13.85 9.88 6.54
CA THR A 51 -15.26 9.93 6.11
C THR A 51 -16.06 8.74 6.65
N GLN A 52 -15.41 7.59 6.82
CA GLN A 52 -16.00 6.38 7.37
C GLN A 52 -15.11 5.79 8.46
N LYS A 53 -15.71 5.10 9.43
CA LYS A 53 -14.98 4.35 10.46
C LYS A 53 -15.01 2.85 10.10
N PRO A 54 -13.89 2.12 10.20
CA PRO A 54 -13.90 0.67 10.03
C PRO A 54 -14.71 -0.02 11.14
N ASP A 55 -15.39 -1.10 10.76
CA ASP A 55 -16.10 -1.98 11.68
C ASP A 55 -15.15 -2.74 12.61
N ALA A 56 -15.66 -3.30 13.70
CA ALA A 56 -14.85 -3.98 14.73
C ALA A 56 -13.98 -5.12 14.17
N LEU A 57 -14.48 -5.87 13.18
CA LEU A 57 -13.71 -6.94 12.53
C LEU A 57 -12.57 -6.36 11.68
N SER A 58 -12.86 -5.33 10.89
CA SER A 58 -11.84 -4.63 10.10
C SER A 58 -10.74 -4.05 10.99
N ARG A 59 -11.11 -3.43 12.12
CA ARG A 59 -10.14 -2.92 13.11
C ARG A 59 -9.25 -4.02 13.68
N ALA A 60 -9.84 -5.16 14.07
CA ALA A 60 -9.07 -6.31 14.58
C ALA A 60 -8.11 -6.89 13.54
N MET A 61 -8.51 -6.96 12.27
CA MET A 61 -7.64 -7.41 11.18
C MET A 61 -6.46 -6.45 10.95
N ILE A 62 -6.71 -5.13 10.98
CA ILE A 62 -5.69 -4.10 10.79
C ILE A 62 -4.73 -4.07 11.99
N GLU A 63 -5.25 -4.18 13.21
CA GLU A 63 -4.45 -4.29 14.44
C GLU A 63 -3.50 -5.48 14.36
N LYS A 64 -3.99 -6.64 13.93
CA LYS A 64 -3.16 -7.84 13.77
C LYS A 64 -2.09 -7.69 12.69
N GLU A 65 -2.40 -7.01 11.59
CA GLU A 65 -1.45 -6.78 10.49
C GLU A 65 -0.36 -5.77 10.87
N LEU A 66 -0.74 -4.69 11.55
CA LEU A 66 0.18 -3.60 11.89
C LEU A 66 0.87 -3.79 13.25
N GLY A 67 0.33 -4.65 14.12
CA GLY A 67 0.80 -4.84 15.49
C GLY A 67 0.55 -3.62 16.40
N ILE A 68 -0.39 -2.76 16.02
CA ILE A 68 -0.75 -1.52 16.73
C ILE A 68 -2.21 -1.63 17.14
N PRO A 69 -2.56 -1.36 18.41
CA PRO A 69 -3.94 -1.48 18.88
C PRO A 69 -4.87 -0.56 18.09
N ALA A 70 -6.09 -1.06 17.83
CA ALA A 70 -7.09 -0.32 17.07
C ALA A 70 -7.43 1.05 17.68
N SER A 71 -7.31 1.21 19.00
CA SER A 71 -7.49 2.48 19.70
C SER A 71 -6.44 3.54 19.35
N GLU A 72 -5.21 3.14 19.02
CA GLU A 72 -4.16 4.04 18.56
C GLU A 72 -4.29 4.35 17.06
N LEU A 73 -4.71 3.36 16.26
CA LEU A 73 -4.91 3.52 14.81
C LEU A 73 -6.16 4.35 14.46
N PHE A 74 -7.20 4.23 15.28
CA PHE A 74 -8.50 4.88 15.09
C PHE A 74 -8.90 5.60 16.37
N PRO A 75 -8.29 6.76 16.69
CA PRO A 75 -8.66 7.52 17.88
C PRO A 75 -10.14 7.91 17.81
N GLU A 76 -10.86 7.60 18.88
CA GLU A 76 -12.18 8.18 19.14
C GLU A 76 -11.94 9.55 19.77
N ASP A 77 -12.28 10.61 19.04
CA ASP A 77 -12.38 11.96 19.59
C ASP A 77 -13.40 11.99 20.74
#